data_AF-A0A9E3FVX2-F1
#
_entry.id   AF-A0A9E3FVX2-F1
#
_cell.length_a   1.000
_cell.length_b   1.000
_cell.length_c   1.000
_cell.angle_alpha   90.00
_cell.angle_beta   90.00
_cell.angle_gamma   90.00
#
_symmetry.space_group_name_H-M   'P 1'
#
loop_
_entity.id
_entity.type
_entity.pdbx_description
1 polymer ?
#
loop_
_entity_poly.entity_id
_entity_poly.type
_entity_poly.pdbx_seq_one_letter_code
_entity_poly.pdbx_strand_id
1 'polypeptide(L)' 'RIAWLNPMMAWDGYAPEAKGIKAALPFVDLYAPANTLSSLAALEPYLTRM' A
#
# COMPACT_ATOMS: atom_id res chain seq x y z
N ARG A 1 -12.08 -5.47 -4.92
CA ARG A 1 -11.06 -4.42 -4.73
C ARG A 1 -9.76 -5.07 -4.25
N ILE A 2 -8.60 -4.61 -4.70
CA ILE A 2 -7.27 -5.11 -4.39
C ILE A 2 -6.52 -4.04 -3.60
N ALA A 3 -6.14 -4.36 -2.36
CA ALA A 3 -5.28 -3.52 -1.55
C ALA A 3 -3.86 -4.11 -1.52
N TRP A 4 -2.87 -3.29 -1.84
CA TRP A 4 -1.46 -3.60 -1.75
C TRP A 4 -0.85 -2.84 -0.57
N LEU A 5 -0.60 -3.55 0.52
CA LEU A 5 0.02 -3.03 1.72
C LEU A 5 1.53 -3.27 1.67
N ASN A 6 2.31 -2.19 1.71
CA ASN A 6 3.75 -2.27 1.53
C ASN A 6 4.51 -1.60 2.70
N PRO A 7 5.16 -2.38 3.59
CA PRO A 7 5.95 -1.83 4.68
C PRO A 7 7.12 -0.95 4.23
N MET A 8 7.68 -1.19 3.03
CA MET A 8 8.79 -0.38 2.52
C MET A 8 8.37 1.03 2.11
N MET A 9 7.07 1.29 1.91
CA MET A 9 6.58 2.60 1.45
C MET A 9 6.86 3.75 2.43
N ALA A 10 7.04 3.43 3.71
CA ALA A 10 7.37 4.41 4.73
C ALA A 10 8.89 4.65 4.89
N TRP A 11 9.72 3.99 4.08
CA TRP A 11 11.16 4.21 4.10
C TRP A 11 11.54 5.36 3.18
N ASP A 12 12.50 6.17 3.61
CA ASP A 12 13.02 7.26 2.80
C ASP A 12 13.68 6.71 1.52
N GLY A 13 13.43 7.38 0.40
CA GLY A 13 13.90 6.95 -0.92
C GLY A 13 13.21 5.70 -1.50
N TYR A 14 12.13 5.20 -0.89
CA TYR A 14 11.38 4.10 -1.46
C TYR A 14 10.78 4.46 -2.83
N ALA A 15 11.02 3.61 -3.83
CA ALA A 15 10.38 3.68 -5.14
C ALA A 15 9.98 2.26 -5.61
N PRO A 16 8.82 2.11 -6.26
CA PRO A 16 8.33 0.81 -6.75
C PRO A 16 9.03 0.41 -8.05
N GLU A 17 10.36 0.23 -8.02
CA GLU A 17 11.17 0.02 -9.23
C GLU A 17 11.02 -1.37 -9.85
N ALA A 18 10.66 -2.36 -9.04
CA ALA A 18 10.52 -3.74 -9.49
C ALA A 18 9.41 -3.88 -10.55
N LYS A 19 9.70 -4.64 -11.61
CA LYS A 19 8.76 -4.83 -12.74
C LYS A 19 7.40 -5.38 -12.30
N GLY A 20 7.39 -6.28 -11.32
CA GLY A 20 6.16 -6.91 -10.81
C GLY A 20 5.19 -5.89 -10.20
N ILE A 21 5.69 -5.00 -9.33
CA ILE A 21 4.82 -3.98 -8.72
C ILE A 21 4.38 -2.95 -9.76
N LYS A 22 5.25 -2.52 -10.68
CA LYS A 22 4.87 -1.61 -11.78
C LYS A 22 3.74 -2.18 -12.63
N ALA A 23 3.79 -3.48 -12.94
CA ALA A 23 2.75 -4.17 -13.71
C ALA A 23 1.44 -4.32 -12.91
N ALA A 24 1.52 -4.48 -11.59
CA ALA A 24 0.35 -4.66 -10.74
C ALA A 24 -0.36 -3.34 -10.40
N LEU A 25 0.38 -2.23 -10.26
CA LEU A 25 -0.13 -0.93 -9.80
C LEU A 25 -1.43 -0.45 -10.49
N PRO A 26 -1.60 -0.57 -11.83
CA PRO A 26 -2.85 -0.15 -12.49
C PRO A 26 -4.11 -0.90 -12.03
N PHE A 27 -3.94 -2.06 -11.40
CA PHE A 27 -5.03 -2.93 -10.95
C PHE A 27 -5.26 -2.87 -9.44
N VAL A 28 -4.49 -2.05 -8.72
CA VAL A 28 -4.55 -1.91 -7.26
C VAL A 28 -5.46 -0.73 -6.90
N ASP A 29 -6.51 -1.00 -6.14
CA ASP A 29 -7.45 0.02 -5.66
C ASP A 29 -6.90 0.83 -4.48
N LEU A 30 -6.02 0.23 -3.68
CA LEU A 30 -5.35 0.87 -2.54
C LEU A 30 -3.88 0.50 -2.51
N TYR A 31 -3.01 1.50 -2.58
CA TYR A 31 -1.58 1.34 -2.37
C TYR A 31 -1.16 2.15 -1.14
N ALA A 32 -0.78 1.48 -0.05
CA ALA A 32 -0.59 2.13 1.26
C ALA A 32 0.54 1.51 2.11
N PRO A 33 1.14 2.28 3.03
CA PRO A 33 2.15 1.77 3.97
C PRO A 33 1.50 0.88 5.05
N ALA A 34 2.28 -0.08 5.57
CA ALA A 34 1.83 -1.00 6.62
C ALA A 34 2.96 -1.43 7.58
N ASN A 35 3.94 -0.55 7.79
CA ASN A 35 5.11 -0.82 8.64
C ASN A 35 4.91 -0.50 10.12
N THR A 36 3.81 0.16 10.49
CA THR A 36 3.49 0.52 11.88
C THR A 36 2.02 0.24 12.20
N LEU A 37 1.71 0.06 13.48
CA LEU A 37 0.31 -0.04 13.94
C LEU A 37 -0.49 1.21 13.58
N SER A 38 0.12 2.39 13.64
CA SER A 38 -0.51 3.64 13.23
C SER A 38 -0.88 3.63 11.74
N SER A 39 0.04 3.18 10.86
CA SER A 39 -0.26 3.06 9.43
C SER A 39 -1.37 2.05 9.14
N LEU A 40 -1.46 0.97 9.91
CA LEU A 40 -2.53 -0.02 9.77
C LEU A 40 -3.88 0.52 10.28
N ALA A 41 -3.90 1.20 11.43
CA ALA A 41 -5.10 1.84 11.96
C ALA A 41 -5.66 2.90 11.01
N ALA A 42 -4.79 3.64 10.32
CA ALA A 42 -5.20 4.62 9.31
C ALA A 42 -5.93 3.99 8.09
N LEU A 43 -5.86 2.67 7.90
CA LEU A 43 -6.59 1.97 6.83
C LEU A 43 -8.07 1.73 7.18
N GLU A 44 -8.44 1.76 8.46
CA GLU A 44 -9.79 1.43 8.95
C GLU A 44 -10.90 2.14 8.15
N PRO A 45 -10.86 3.46 7.88
CA PRO A 45 -11.93 4.13 7.14
C PRO A 45 -12.04 3.67 5.68
N TYR A 46 -10.93 3.24 5.08
CA TYR A 46 -10.93 2.72 3.72
C TYR A 46 -11.50 1.30 3.69
N LEU A 47 -11.05 0.44 4.60
CA LEU A 47 -11.45 -0.98 4.67
C LEU A 47 -12.92 -1.14 5.05
N THR A 48 -13.46 -0.30 5.93
CA THR A 48 -14.88 -0.34 6.33
C THR A 48 -15.86 0.07 5.22
N ARG A 49 -15.35 0.65 4.12
CA ARG A 49 -16.11 1.08 2.94
C ARG A 49 -15.88 0.18 1.71
N MET A 50 -15.22 -0.97 1.89
CA MET A 50 -15.04 -2.00 0.86
C MET A 50 -16.24 -2.95 0.84
#